data_AF-A0A382U5G0-F1
#
_entry.id   AF-A0A382U5G0-F1
#
_cell.length_a   1.000
_cell.length_b   1.000
_cell.length_c   1.000
_cell.angle_alpha   90.00
_cell.angle_beta   90.00
_cell.angle_gamma   90.00
#
_symmetry.space_group_name_H-M   'P 1'
#
loop_
_entity.id
_entity.type
_entity.pdbx_description
1 polymer ?
#
loop_
_entity_poly.entity_id
_entity_poly.type
_entity_poly.pdbx_seq_one_letter_code
_entity_poly.pdbx_strand_id
1 'polypeptide(L)'
;ATTGDYGDLNNLPNLNEYVTLDTLGNYISSDTLANYVLTDSLGTLANQNVDNVDITGGTITDITDIAIADGGTGASDNSTARSNLGLEIGVDIQAYDSDLADLADGTLSAVKVEYLGNVTSDIQEQIDAIGAGPVNSLEDLGVTADSTELNYVDGVTSAIQTQIDAKQALDSDLTDLAGLSQSDGNVIVSDGTNWVTESGADARTSLGLGSIATQEAANVSITGGAITGITALTIADGGTAASDITTARSNLGLEIGVDVQAYDADLADLADGTLSANKVENNEYFISSAGTANQV
;
A
#
# COMPACT_ATOMS: atom_id res chain seq x y z
N ALA A 1 90.20 128.41 -95.10
CA ALA A 1 90.81 129.35 -94.14
C ALA A 1 90.48 128.87 -92.74
N THR A 2 91.51 128.81 -91.91
CA THR A 2 91.70 128.01 -90.68
C THR A 2 91.35 128.77 -89.39
N THR A 3 90.91 128.05 -88.34
CA THR A 3 91.36 128.20 -86.93
C THR A 3 91.07 126.89 -86.17
N GLY A 4 92.07 126.11 -85.76
CA GLY A 4 91.84 124.90 -84.97
C GLY A 4 91.45 125.21 -83.52
N ASP A 5 90.52 124.44 -82.94
CA ASP A 5 90.62 123.89 -81.58
C ASP A 5 89.51 122.84 -81.32
N TYR A 6 89.81 121.95 -80.39
CA TYR A 6 89.12 120.76 -79.87
C TYR A 6 87.71 121.02 -79.31
N GLY A 7 86.81 120.05 -79.50
CA GLY A 7 85.58 119.96 -78.71
C GLY A 7 84.49 119.07 -79.32
N ASP A 8 84.34 117.87 -78.78
CA ASP A 8 83.05 117.20 -78.57
C ASP A 8 81.81 118.04 -78.96
N LEU A 9 81.22 117.74 -80.12
CA LEU A 9 80.00 118.43 -80.60
C LEU A 9 78.71 117.91 -79.96
N ASN A 10 78.78 116.90 -79.07
CA ASN A 10 77.60 116.43 -78.36
C ASN A 10 77.58 116.81 -76.88
N ASN A 11 78.69 117.25 -76.26
CA ASN A 11 78.74 117.71 -74.87
C ASN A 11 77.93 116.79 -73.93
N LEU A 12 77.96 115.47 -74.19
CA LEU A 12 77.36 114.50 -73.30
C LEU A 12 78.40 114.21 -72.21
N PRO A 13 78.12 114.54 -70.94
CA PRO A 13 79.01 114.18 -69.84
C PRO A 13 79.28 112.68 -69.89
N ASN A 14 80.54 112.28 -69.72
CA ASN A 14 80.87 110.88 -69.45
C ASN A 14 80.29 110.51 -68.07
N LEU A 15 79.09 109.95 -68.04
CA LEU A 15 78.37 109.60 -66.80
C LEU A 15 78.98 108.39 -66.06
N ASN A 16 80.05 107.76 -66.58
CA ASN A 16 80.75 106.68 -65.90
C ASN A 16 81.40 107.13 -64.57
N GLU A 17 81.55 108.44 -64.35
CA GLU A 17 82.11 109.00 -63.13
C GLU A 17 81.04 109.47 -62.11
N TYR A 18 79.74 109.51 -62.49
CA TYR A 18 78.70 110.16 -61.68
C TYR A 18 77.45 109.35 -61.30
N VAL A 19 77.23 108.11 -61.78
CA VAL A 19 76.13 107.30 -61.22
C VAL A 19 76.51 105.84 -61.04
N THR A 20 76.99 105.56 -59.83
CA THR A 20 76.88 104.25 -59.22
C THR A 20 75.40 103.87 -59.05
N LEU A 21 75.04 102.68 -59.51
CA LEU A 21 73.92 101.84 -59.00
C LEU A 21 72.48 102.23 -59.38
N ASP A 22 71.91 101.47 -60.32
CA ASP A 22 70.75 100.65 -59.96
C ASP A 22 70.95 99.25 -60.57
N THR A 23 71.80 98.48 -59.90
CA THR A 23 72.00 97.07 -60.18
C THR A 23 70.71 96.32 -59.88
N LEU A 24 70.24 95.54 -60.86
CA LEU A 24 69.41 94.33 -60.67
C LEU A 24 69.98 93.33 -59.62
N GLY A 25 71.08 93.66 -58.94
CA GLY A 25 71.80 92.82 -57.99
C GLY A 25 71.50 93.06 -56.51
N ASN A 26 70.54 93.93 -56.12
CA ASN A 26 70.22 94.16 -54.69
C ASN A 26 68.90 93.56 -54.17
N TYR A 27 68.06 92.96 -55.02
CA TYR A 27 66.90 92.16 -54.60
C TYR A 27 66.77 91.02 -55.62
N ILE A 28 67.36 89.84 -55.48
CA ILE A 28 67.08 88.84 -54.44
C ILE A 28 68.25 87.85 -54.48
N SER A 29 68.93 87.68 -53.34
CA SER A 29 69.96 86.66 -53.17
C SER A 29 69.35 85.26 -53.21
N SER A 30 70.17 84.28 -53.63
CA SER A 30 69.90 82.84 -53.65
C SER A 30 69.37 82.24 -52.32
N ASP A 31 69.24 83.03 -51.26
CA ASP A 31 68.87 82.62 -49.90
C ASP A 31 67.37 82.80 -49.60
N THR A 32 66.65 83.64 -50.36
CA THR A 32 65.21 83.90 -50.10
C THR A 32 64.28 82.80 -50.64
N LEU A 33 64.76 81.93 -51.53
CA LEU A 33 64.03 80.74 -51.99
C LEU A 33 64.21 79.53 -51.05
N ALA A 34 65.32 79.45 -50.30
CA ALA A 34 65.55 78.38 -49.34
C ALA A 34 64.53 78.42 -48.18
N ASN A 35 64.02 79.62 -47.84
CA ASN A 35 63.10 79.81 -46.74
C ASN A 35 61.62 79.58 -47.09
N TYR A 36 61.27 79.37 -48.38
CA TYR A 36 59.90 79.07 -48.82
C TYR A 36 59.68 77.59 -49.14
N VAL A 37 60.75 76.79 -49.17
CA VAL A 37 60.65 75.33 -49.27
C VAL A 37 60.91 74.74 -47.88
N LEU A 38 59.94 74.93 -46.97
CA LEU A 38 59.87 74.18 -45.72
C LEU A 38 59.39 72.75 -46.02
N THR A 39 60.21 71.96 -46.74
CA THR A 39 60.00 70.51 -46.84
C THR A 39 60.07 69.83 -45.48
N ASP A 40 60.69 70.48 -44.49
CA ASP A 40 60.92 69.94 -43.16
C ASP A 40 59.69 70.03 -42.23
N SER A 41 58.61 70.70 -42.66
CA SER A 41 57.35 70.80 -41.90
C SER A 41 56.12 70.24 -42.60
N LEU A 42 56.26 69.72 -43.81
CA LEU A 42 55.18 69.00 -44.49
C LEU A 42 55.18 67.55 -43.98
N GLY A 43 54.06 67.11 -43.41
CA GLY A 43 53.87 65.71 -43.04
C GLY A 43 53.93 64.81 -44.28
N THR A 44 54.23 63.52 -44.10
CA THR A 44 54.43 62.55 -45.20
C THR A 44 53.28 62.50 -46.21
N LEU A 45 52.06 62.83 -45.78
CA LEU A 45 50.87 62.91 -46.62
C LEU A 45 50.98 63.93 -47.76
N ALA A 46 51.65 65.07 -47.54
CA ALA A 46 51.80 66.11 -48.56
C ALA A 46 52.66 65.68 -49.76
N ASN A 47 53.44 64.61 -49.60
CA ASN A 47 54.30 64.05 -50.63
C ASN A 47 53.74 62.76 -51.25
N GLN A 48 52.58 62.28 -50.79
CA GLN A 48 51.97 61.07 -51.33
C GLN A 48 51.19 61.36 -52.61
N ASN A 49 51.08 60.34 -53.47
CA ASN A 49 50.23 60.38 -54.64
C ASN A 49 48.74 60.43 -54.19
N VAL A 50 47.92 61.25 -54.85
CA VAL A 50 46.49 61.38 -54.57
C VAL A 50 45.73 60.05 -54.66
N ASP A 51 46.22 59.13 -55.50
CA ASP A 51 45.59 57.82 -55.71
C ASP A 51 46.06 56.74 -54.72
N ASN A 52 47.11 57.00 -53.93
CA ASN A 52 47.70 56.00 -53.03
C ASN A 52 48.26 56.67 -51.77
N VAL A 53 47.34 57.19 -50.98
CA VAL A 53 47.60 57.81 -49.68
C VAL A 53 47.73 56.71 -48.62
N ASP A 54 48.94 56.53 -48.08
CA ASP A 54 49.20 55.58 -46.98
C ASP A 54 49.30 56.34 -45.65
N ILE A 55 48.30 56.18 -44.77
CA ILE A 55 48.31 56.80 -43.45
C ILE A 55 48.84 55.79 -42.42
N THR A 56 50.11 55.96 -42.05
CA THR A 56 50.77 55.11 -41.04
C THR A 56 50.88 55.83 -39.70
N GLY A 57 50.19 55.32 -38.67
CA GLY A 57 50.37 55.76 -37.27
C GLY A 57 49.62 57.02 -36.83
N GLY A 58 48.56 57.43 -37.54
CA GLY A 58 47.68 58.54 -37.17
C GLY A 58 46.25 58.11 -36.80
N THR A 59 45.41 59.07 -36.42
CA THR A 59 43.95 58.88 -36.30
C THR A 59 43.26 59.68 -37.41
N ILE A 60 42.24 59.10 -38.01
CA ILE A 60 41.36 59.79 -38.96
C ILE A 60 40.11 60.19 -38.17
N THR A 61 39.92 61.49 -37.93
CA THR A 61 38.77 62.03 -37.19
C THR A 61 37.90 62.88 -38.11
N ASP A 62 36.66 63.15 -37.69
CA ASP A 62 35.71 64.05 -38.38
C ASP A 62 35.34 63.64 -39.81
N ILE A 63 35.42 62.34 -40.12
CA ILE A 63 34.90 61.75 -41.37
C ILE A 63 33.51 61.17 -41.16
N THR A 64 32.76 61.01 -42.26
CA THR A 64 31.59 60.11 -42.27
C THR A 64 32.08 58.67 -42.17
N ASP A 65 31.31 57.79 -41.53
CA ASP A 65 31.63 56.36 -41.38
C ASP A 65 32.13 55.75 -42.70
N ILE A 66 33.25 55.04 -42.65
CA ILE A 66 33.79 54.34 -43.82
C ILE A 66 32.93 53.10 -44.04
N ALA A 67 32.26 53.02 -45.20
CA ALA A 67 31.47 51.85 -45.54
C ALA A 67 32.37 50.60 -45.64
N ILE A 68 31.78 49.42 -45.39
CA ILE A 68 32.51 48.13 -45.50
C ILE A 68 33.13 47.97 -46.90
N ALA A 69 32.41 48.38 -47.94
CA ALA A 69 32.89 48.34 -49.33
C ALA A 69 34.05 49.33 -49.61
N ASP A 70 34.17 50.39 -48.80
CA ASP A 70 35.16 51.45 -48.94
C ASP A 70 36.35 51.26 -47.98
N GLY A 71 36.57 50.03 -47.52
CA GLY A 71 37.77 49.67 -46.78
C GLY A 71 37.71 49.89 -45.26
N GLY A 72 36.52 50.09 -44.67
CA GLY A 72 36.35 50.14 -43.21
C GLY A 72 36.90 48.90 -42.48
N THR A 73 37.02 47.78 -43.19
CA THR A 73 37.72 46.56 -42.75
C THR A 73 38.93 46.20 -43.64
N GLY A 74 39.22 46.97 -44.69
CA GLY A 74 40.25 46.63 -45.70
C GLY A 74 39.92 45.47 -46.65
N ALA A 75 38.63 45.14 -46.84
CA ALA A 75 38.16 44.02 -47.65
C ALA A 75 37.35 44.46 -48.86
N SER A 76 37.44 43.74 -49.99
CA SER A 76 36.63 43.98 -51.20
C SER A 76 35.44 43.04 -51.36
N ASP A 77 35.24 42.12 -50.41
CA ASP A 77 34.13 41.18 -50.37
C ASP A 77 33.67 40.90 -48.93
N ASN A 78 32.43 40.43 -48.78
CA ASN A 78 31.82 40.18 -47.46
C ASN A 78 32.54 39.09 -46.65
N SER A 79 33.18 38.11 -47.29
CA SER A 79 33.87 37.02 -46.59
C SER A 79 35.16 37.53 -45.95
N THR A 80 35.95 38.28 -46.71
CA THR A 80 37.17 38.92 -46.24
C THR A 80 36.84 39.98 -45.19
N ALA A 81 35.73 40.74 -45.34
CA ALA A 81 35.29 41.70 -44.33
C ALA A 81 34.96 41.04 -42.98
N ARG A 82 34.23 39.91 -43.01
CA ARG A 82 33.95 39.11 -41.79
C ARG A 82 35.23 38.56 -41.17
N SER A 83 36.17 38.05 -41.97
CA SER A 83 37.47 37.58 -41.48
C SER A 83 38.25 38.70 -40.79
N ASN A 84 38.23 39.92 -41.34
CA ASN A 84 38.93 41.08 -40.77
C ASN A 84 38.25 41.60 -39.48
N LEU A 85 36.94 41.35 -39.30
CA LEU A 85 36.21 41.58 -38.05
C LEU A 85 36.37 40.45 -37.03
N GLY A 86 37.01 39.34 -37.40
CA GLY A 86 37.11 38.15 -36.57
C GLY A 86 35.77 37.43 -36.38
N LEU A 87 34.92 37.40 -37.42
CA LEU A 87 33.62 36.73 -37.41
C LEU A 87 33.63 35.51 -38.34
N GLU A 88 34.24 34.41 -37.88
CA GLU A 88 34.28 33.16 -38.64
C GLU A 88 32.95 32.39 -38.53
N ILE A 89 32.37 31.98 -39.66
CA ILE A 89 31.13 31.21 -39.70
C ILE A 89 31.38 29.80 -39.14
N GLY A 90 30.58 29.39 -38.16
CA GLY A 90 30.72 28.15 -37.42
C GLY A 90 31.57 28.29 -36.14
N VAL A 91 32.19 29.45 -35.92
CA VAL A 91 32.95 29.77 -34.69
C VAL A 91 32.29 30.94 -33.95
N ASP A 92 32.32 32.13 -34.55
CA ASP A 92 31.81 33.37 -33.93
C ASP A 92 30.35 33.67 -34.30
N ILE A 93 29.96 33.27 -35.50
CA ILE A 93 28.60 33.43 -36.03
C ILE A 93 28.11 32.11 -36.62
N GLN A 94 26.81 31.85 -36.59
CA GLN A 94 26.24 30.67 -37.25
C GLN A 94 25.91 30.96 -38.72
N ALA A 95 25.98 29.92 -39.56
CA ALA A 95 25.44 29.99 -40.91
C ALA A 95 23.91 30.08 -40.82
N TYR A 96 23.29 30.75 -41.79
CA TYR A 96 21.84 30.73 -41.87
C TYR A 96 21.37 29.30 -42.19
N ASP A 97 20.55 28.75 -41.30
CA ASP A 97 19.91 27.45 -41.42
C ASP A 97 18.43 27.62 -41.04
N SER A 98 17.52 27.15 -41.89
CA SER A 98 16.08 27.31 -41.68
C SER A 98 15.54 26.53 -40.49
N ASP A 99 16.22 25.45 -40.08
CA ASP A 99 15.86 24.66 -38.92
C ASP A 99 16.38 25.31 -37.63
N LEU A 100 17.53 25.99 -37.70
CA LEU A 100 18.04 26.82 -36.61
C LEU A 100 17.20 28.10 -36.41
N ALA A 101 16.66 28.68 -37.49
CA ALA A 101 15.77 29.83 -37.43
C ALA A 101 14.48 29.51 -36.65
N ASP A 102 13.95 28.29 -36.80
CA ASP A 102 12.82 27.84 -36.00
C ASP A 102 13.20 27.71 -34.52
N LEU A 103 14.39 27.17 -34.20
CA LEU A 103 14.86 27.08 -32.81
C LEU A 103 15.08 28.47 -32.15
N ALA A 104 15.31 29.52 -32.95
CA ALA A 104 15.71 30.84 -32.45
C ALA A 104 14.62 31.55 -31.63
N ASP A 105 13.34 31.19 -31.78
CA ASP A 105 12.25 31.74 -30.97
C ASP A 105 12.06 31.02 -29.61
N GLY A 106 12.92 30.03 -29.32
CA GLY A 106 12.87 29.22 -28.10
C GLY A 106 11.85 28.07 -28.17
N THR A 107 11.17 27.89 -29.30
CA THR A 107 10.23 26.80 -29.53
C THR A 107 10.62 26.01 -30.77
N LEU A 108 10.70 24.69 -30.64
CA LEU A 108 10.88 23.82 -31.80
C LEU A 108 9.48 23.47 -32.30
N SER A 109 9.14 23.85 -33.53
CA SER A 109 7.83 23.50 -34.07
C SER A 109 7.65 21.98 -34.05
N ALA A 110 6.52 21.50 -33.54
CA ALA A 110 6.25 20.06 -33.42
C ALA A 110 6.31 19.32 -34.77
N VAL A 111 6.19 20.05 -35.87
CA VAL A 111 6.32 19.53 -37.25
C VAL A 111 7.75 19.14 -37.61
N LYS A 112 8.77 19.79 -37.03
CA LYS A 112 10.19 19.53 -37.36
C LYS A 112 10.90 18.57 -36.41
N VAL A 113 10.32 18.25 -35.26
CA VAL A 113 10.80 17.19 -34.39
C VAL A 113 10.02 15.91 -34.71
N GLU A 114 10.60 15.06 -35.58
CA GLU A 114 9.97 13.87 -36.19
C GLU A 114 9.19 12.97 -35.21
N TYR A 115 9.57 12.94 -33.92
CA TYR A 115 8.99 12.05 -32.90
C TYR A 115 8.13 12.73 -31.83
N LEU A 116 7.87 14.05 -31.92
CA LEU A 116 7.01 14.77 -30.96
C LEU A 116 5.54 14.85 -31.39
N GLY A 117 5.12 14.17 -32.46
CA GLY A 117 3.75 14.28 -32.98
C GLY A 117 2.62 13.96 -31.98
N ASN A 118 2.92 13.19 -30.92
CA ASN A 118 1.99 12.90 -29.82
C ASN A 118 2.28 13.69 -28.54
N VAL A 119 3.30 14.55 -28.54
CA VAL A 119 3.65 15.45 -27.44
C VAL A 119 2.87 16.73 -27.61
N THR A 120 1.64 16.73 -27.12
CA THR A 120 0.68 17.84 -27.24
C THR A 120 0.87 18.91 -26.17
N SER A 121 1.74 18.67 -25.19
CA SER A 121 2.03 19.53 -24.04
C SER A 121 3.43 19.22 -23.48
N ASP A 122 3.84 19.91 -22.41
CA ASP A 122 5.09 19.59 -21.73
C ASP A 122 5.14 18.10 -21.36
N ILE A 123 6.30 17.46 -21.54
CA ILE A 123 6.47 16.02 -21.29
C ILE A 123 6.06 15.66 -19.85
N GLN A 124 6.31 16.55 -18.89
CA GLN A 124 5.87 16.37 -17.51
C GLN A 124 4.34 16.33 -17.40
N GLU A 125 3.63 17.21 -18.11
CA GLU A 125 2.15 17.23 -18.11
C GLU A 125 1.57 15.97 -18.75
N GLN A 126 2.23 15.41 -19.77
CA GLN A 126 1.82 14.13 -20.37
C GLN A 126 2.07 12.93 -19.43
N ILE A 127 3.20 12.92 -18.71
CA ILE A 127 3.50 11.90 -17.70
C ILE A 127 2.54 12.02 -16.52
N ASP A 128 2.23 13.23 -16.08
CA ASP A 128 1.25 13.49 -15.02
C ASP A 128 -0.16 13.08 -15.48
N ALA A 129 -0.50 13.27 -16.75
CA ALA A 129 -1.73 12.77 -17.35
C ALA A 129 -1.77 11.24 -17.45
N ILE A 130 -0.62 10.55 -17.53
CA ILE A 130 -0.54 9.08 -17.36
C ILE A 130 -0.74 8.71 -15.89
N GLY A 131 -0.20 9.50 -14.96
CA GLY A 131 -0.45 9.38 -13.51
C GLY A 131 -1.91 9.65 -13.12
N ALA A 132 -2.65 10.41 -13.93
CA ALA A 132 -4.10 10.58 -13.90
C ALA A 132 -4.83 9.73 -14.97
N GLY A 133 -4.09 8.84 -15.64
CA GLY A 133 -4.56 8.01 -16.75
C GLY A 133 -5.40 6.84 -16.26
N PRO A 134 -5.90 5.98 -17.19
CA PRO A 134 -6.96 5.02 -16.89
C PRO A 134 -6.59 3.91 -15.90
N VAL A 135 -5.32 3.73 -15.53
CA VAL A 135 -4.87 2.75 -14.53
C VAL A 135 -3.61 3.27 -13.82
N ASN A 136 -3.77 4.13 -12.82
CA ASN A 136 -2.70 4.56 -11.92
C ASN A 136 -2.83 3.94 -10.51
N SER A 137 -4.01 3.41 -10.19
CA SER A 137 -4.35 2.82 -8.90
C SER A 137 -5.23 1.57 -9.08
N LEU A 138 -5.41 0.83 -7.99
CA LEU A 138 -6.39 -0.25 -7.93
C LEU A 138 -7.82 0.28 -8.09
N GLU A 139 -8.08 1.49 -7.61
CA GLU A 139 -9.39 2.15 -7.73
C GLU A 139 -9.78 2.36 -9.19
N ASP A 140 -8.83 2.69 -10.06
CA ASP A 140 -9.09 2.85 -11.50
C ASP A 140 -9.48 1.54 -12.19
N LEU A 141 -9.05 0.40 -11.65
CA LEU A 141 -9.48 -0.94 -12.09
C LEU A 141 -10.85 -1.33 -11.51
N GLY A 142 -11.49 -0.44 -10.74
CA GLY A 142 -12.72 -0.70 -10.00
C GLY A 142 -12.51 -1.60 -8.78
N VAL A 143 -11.26 -1.82 -8.35
CA VAL A 143 -10.94 -2.57 -7.14
C VAL A 143 -11.00 -1.61 -5.96
N THR A 144 -12.03 -1.77 -5.12
CA THR A 144 -12.21 -0.97 -3.91
C THR A 144 -11.37 -1.46 -2.73
N ALA A 145 -10.73 -2.62 -2.86
CA ALA A 145 -9.94 -3.22 -1.79
C ALA A 145 -8.65 -2.42 -1.54
N ASP A 146 -8.34 -2.17 -0.28
CA ASP A 146 -7.06 -1.54 0.10
C ASP A 146 -5.91 -2.57 0.11
N SER A 147 -4.69 -2.09 0.35
CA SER A 147 -3.52 -2.97 0.43
C SER A 147 -3.58 -3.96 1.61
N THR A 148 -4.28 -3.62 2.71
CA THR A 148 -4.49 -4.51 3.85
C THR A 148 -5.41 -5.66 3.46
N GLU A 149 -6.51 -5.37 2.78
CA GLU A 149 -7.48 -6.35 2.30
C GLU A 149 -6.88 -7.28 1.25
N LEU A 150 -6.10 -6.74 0.31
CA LEU A 150 -5.36 -7.56 -0.67
C LEU A 150 -4.27 -8.42 0.00
N ASN A 151 -3.63 -7.94 1.05
CA ASN A 151 -2.65 -8.74 1.78
C ASN A 151 -3.29 -9.91 2.55
N TYR A 152 -4.60 -9.91 2.81
CA TYR A 152 -5.28 -11.10 3.34
C TYR A 152 -5.40 -12.25 2.33
N VAL A 153 -5.28 -11.95 1.04
CA VAL A 153 -5.25 -12.97 -0.03
C VAL A 153 -3.83 -13.28 -0.50
N ASP A 154 -2.80 -12.76 0.19
CA ASP A 154 -1.42 -13.15 -0.07
C ASP A 154 -1.22 -14.65 0.17
N GLY A 155 -0.50 -15.32 -0.73
CA GLY A 155 -0.30 -16.77 -0.71
C GLY A 155 -1.48 -17.62 -1.24
N VAL A 156 -2.57 -17.01 -1.71
CA VAL A 156 -3.66 -17.72 -2.39
C VAL A 156 -3.17 -18.23 -3.76
N THR A 157 -3.01 -19.55 -3.91
CA THR A 157 -2.48 -20.20 -5.15
C THR A 157 -3.55 -20.73 -6.11
N SER A 158 -4.81 -20.70 -5.69
CA SER A 158 -5.99 -21.13 -6.46
C SER A 158 -7.20 -20.28 -6.07
N ALA A 159 -8.37 -20.48 -6.70
CA ALA A 159 -9.59 -19.76 -6.33
C ALA A 159 -9.86 -19.85 -4.81
N ILE A 160 -10.15 -18.71 -4.17
CA ILE A 160 -10.37 -18.62 -2.72
C ILE A 160 -11.41 -19.62 -2.25
N GLN A 161 -12.47 -19.84 -3.05
CA GLN A 161 -13.49 -20.85 -2.76
C GLN A 161 -12.90 -22.26 -2.64
N THR A 162 -12.02 -22.67 -3.55
CA THR A 162 -11.36 -23.98 -3.49
C THR A 162 -10.52 -24.14 -2.23
N GLN A 163 -9.86 -23.08 -1.76
CA GLN A 163 -9.08 -23.13 -0.52
C GLN A 163 -9.96 -23.22 0.72
N ILE A 164 -11.08 -22.49 0.76
CA ILE A 164 -12.07 -22.54 1.85
C ILE A 164 -12.71 -23.93 1.90
N ASP A 165 -13.14 -24.47 0.76
CA ASP A 165 -13.75 -25.80 0.66
C ASP A 165 -12.77 -26.90 1.12
N ALA A 166 -11.48 -26.72 0.84
CA ALA A 166 -10.44 -27.65 1.27
C ALA A 166 -10.13 -27.59 2.78
N LYS A 167 -10.53 -26.54 3.52
CA LYS A 167 -10.22 -26.43 4.96
C LYS A 167 -10.91 -27.50 5.79
N GLN A 168 -12.15 -27.89 5.45
CA GLN A 168 -12.87 -28.93 6.19
C GLN A 168 -12.15 -30.28 6.11
N ALA A 169 -11.64 -30.65 4.93
CA ALA A 169 -10.99 -31.93 4.69
C ALA A 169 -9.61 -32.08 5.35
N LEU A 170 -9.03 -30.99 5.87
CA LEU A 170 -7.77 -31.04 6.64
C LEU A 170 -7.96 -31.56 8.06
N ASP A 171 -9.19 -31.53 8.57
CA ASP A 171 -9.56 -32.06 9.87
C ASP A 171 -10.40 -33.33 9.67
N SER A 172 -9.80 -34.49 9.99
CA SER A 172 -10.45 -35.79 9.82
C SER A 172 -11.70 -35.91 10.68
N ASP A 173 -11.67 -35.38 11.90
CA ASP A 173 -12.79 -35.47 12.84
C ASP A 173 -13.98 -34.65 12.35
N LEU A 174 -13.72 -33.46 11.80
CA LEU A 174 -14.76 -32.63 11.18
C LEU A 174 -15.31 -33.25 9.89
N THR A 175 -14.46 -33.95 9.14
CA THR A 175 -14.87 -34.70 7.95
C THR A 175 -15.81 -35.85 8.34
N ASP A 176 -15.46 -36.61 9.37
CA ASP A 176 -16.30 -37.69 9.91
C ASP A 176 -17.63 -37.16 10.42
N LEU A 177 -17.60 -36.11 11.24
CA LEU A 177 -18.80 -35.51 11.84
C LEU A 177 -19.77 -35.00 10.78
N ALA A 178 -19.26 -34.40 9.70
CA ALA A 178 -20.08 -33.92 8.59
C ALA A 178 -20.64 -35.05 7.71
N GLY A 179 -19.99 -36.21 7.71
CA GLY A 179 -20.44 -37.42 7.02
C GLY A 179 -21.51 -38.22 7.77
N LEU A 180 -21.79 -37.88 9.03
CA LEU A 180 -22.75 -38.63 9.85
C LEU A 180 -24.19 -38.51 9.32
N SER A 181 -24.91 -39.64 9.35
CA SER A 181 -26.34 -39.65 9.06
C SER A 181 -27.11 -38.87 10.13
N GLN A 182 -27.88 -37.88 9.70
CA GLN A 182 -28.74 -37.10 10.58
C GLN A 182 -30.10 -37.79 10.70
N SER A 183 -30.47 -38.21 11.90
CA SER A 183 -31.79 -38.78 12.21
C SER A 183 -32.15 -38.40 13.64
N ASP A 184 -33.45 -38.32 13.91
CA ASP A 184 -33.94 -38.02 15.26
C ASP A 184 -33.50 -39.12 16.25
N GLY A 185 -33.08 -38.70 17.44
CA GLY A 185 -32.63 -39.62 18.49
C GLY A 185 -31.24 -40.24 18.31
N ASN A 186 -30.47 -39.87 17.28
CA ASN A 186 -29.08 -40.30 17.14
C ASN A 186 -28.21 -39.67 18.26
N VAL A 187 -27.36 -40.49 18.88
CA VAL A 187 -26.34 -40.03 19.82
C VAL A 187 -24.98 -40.09 19.11
N ILE A 188 -24.22 -39.00 19.13
CA ILE A 188 -22.88 -38.95 18.54
C ILE A 188 -21.86 -39.30 19.62
N VAL A 189 -21.05 -40.31 19.37
CA VAL A 189 -19.98 -40.76 20.25
C VAL A 189 -18.70 -41.04 19.45
N SER A 190 -17.57 -41.15 20.14
CA SER A 190 -16.35 -41.67 19.52
C SER A 190 -16.26 -43.18 19.75
N ASP A 191 -15.90 -43.94 18.71
CA ASP A 191 -15.60 -45.38 18.81
C ASP A 191 -14.10 -45.67 19.08
N GLY A 192 -13.33 -44.61 19.36
CA GLY A 192 -11.88 -44.65 19.53
C GLY A 192 -11.07 -44.47 18.24
N THR A 193 -11.73 -44.45 17.07
CA THR A 193 -11.10 -44.16 15.77
C THR A 193 -11.77 -42.97 15.08
N ASN A 194 -13.11 -42.94 15.01
CA ASN A 194 -13.91 -41.92 14.34
C ASN A 194 -15.03 -41.41 15.25
N TRP A 195 -15.78 -40.42 14.76
CA TRP A 195 -17.11 -40.11 15.27
C TRP A 195 -18.16 -41.01 14.61
N VAL A 196 -19.06 -41.58 15.41
CA VAL A 196 -20.14 -42.47 14.94
C VAL A 196 -21.48 -42.09 15.57
N THR A 197 -22.57 -42.40 14.89
CA THR A 197 -23.92 -42.31 15.46
C THR A 197 -24.33 -43.65 16.04
N GLU A 198 -24.72 -43.65 17.32
CA GLU A 198 -25.34 -44.78 17.99
C GLU A 198 -26.86 -44.61 18.06
N SER A 199 -27.57 -45.74 17.98
CA SER A 199 -28.99 -45.77 18.36
C SER A 199 -29.13 -45.61 19.88
N GLY A 200 -30.31 -45.25 20.37
CA GLY A 200 -30.54 -45.20 21.82
C GLY A 200 -30.29 -46.54 22.53
N ALA A 201 -30.42 -47.69 21.85
CA ALA A 201 -30.11 -49.00 22.41
C ALA A 201 -28.61 -49.25 22.54
N ASP A 202 -27.84 -48.87 21.51
CA ASP A 202 -26.38 -49.00 21.50
C ASP A 202 -25.77 -48.06 22.54
N ALA A 203 -26.22 -46.80 22.60
CA ALA A 203 -25.76 -45.81 23.58
C ALA A 203 -25.94 -46.28 25.04
N ARG A 204 -27.06 -46.95 25.36
CA ARG A 204 -27.25 -47.53 26.70
C ARG A 204 -26.25 -48.65 26.99
N THR A 205 -25.94 -49.47 25.99
CA THR A 205 -24.95 -50.54 26.11
C THR A 205 -23.55 -49.98 26.29
N SER A 206 -23.16 -48.98 25.48
CA SER A 206 -21.86 -48.31 25.54
C SER A 206 -21.61 -47.61 26.88
N LEU A 207 -22.64 -47.01 27.46
CA LEU A 207 -22.60 -46.41 28.80
C LEU A 207 -22.66 -47.45 29.94
N GLY A 208 -22.81 -48.74 29.63
CA GLY A 208 -22.93 -49.81 30.64
C GLY A 208 -24.22 -49.74 31.46
N LEU A 209 -25.28 -49.13 30.91
CA LEU A 209 -26.55 -49.02 31.59
C LEU A 209 -27.26 -50.38 31.61
N GLY A 210 -27.73 -50.79 32.79
CA GLY A 210 -28.44 -52.06 32.96
C GLY A 210 -29.87 -52.03 32.42
N SER A 211 -30.57 -53.16 32.55
CA SER A 211 -31.96 -53.32 32.11
C SER A 211 -32.94 -52.31 32.72
N ILE A 212 -32.62 -51.73 33.88
CA ILE A 212 -33.38 -50.66 34.51
C ILE A 212 -33.61 -49.46 33.56
N ALA A 213 -32.65 -49.16 32.68
CA ALA A 213 -32.71 -48.01 31.77
C ALA A 213 -33.73 -48.17 30.62
N THR A 214 -34.33 -49.36 30.48
CA THR A 214 -35.35 -49.65 29.46
C THR A 214 -36.71 -50.02 30.06
N GLN A 215 -36.83 -50.11 31.38
CA GLN A 215 -38.10 -50.50 32.01
C GLN A 215 -39.07 -49.32 32.03
N GLU A 216 -40.33 -49.59 31.74
CA GLU A 216 -41.41 -48.61 31.91
C GLU A 216 -41.49 -48.18 33.38
N ALA A 217 -41.72 -46.89 33.64
CA ALA A 217 -41.73 -46.34 34.98
C ALA A 217 -42.73 -47.04 35.94
N ALA A 218 -43.83 -47.59 35.39
CA ALA A 218 -44.83 -48.32 36.15
C ALA A 218 -44.55 -49.83 36.30
N ASN A 219 -43.57 -50.39 35.57
CA ASN A 219 -43.30 -51.83 35.50
C ASN A 219 -41.82 -52.12 35.75
N VAL A 220 -41.27 -51.58 36.84
CA VAL A 220 -39.88 -51.82 37.22
C VAL A 220 -39.75 -53.15 37.98
N SER A 221 -39.14 -54.13 37.35
CA SER A 221 -38.73 -55.40 37.95
C SER A 221 -37.27 -55.33 38.43
N ILE A 222 -37.04 -55.79 39.67
CA ILE A 222 -35.72 -55.90 40.28
C ILE A 222 -35.47 -57.38 40.57
N THR A 223 -34.65 -58.02 39.74
CA THR A 223 -34.31 -59.44 39.89
C THR A 223 -32.90 -59.58 40.44
N GLY A 224 -32.71 -60.37 41.51
CA GLY A 224 -31.40 -60.68 42.08
C GLY A 224 -30.72 -59.54 42.86
N GLY A 225 -31.35 -58.36 42.94
CA GLY A 225 -30.90 -57.22 43.75
C GLY A 225 -31.63 -57.12 45.09
N ALA A 226 -31.12 -56.25 45.97
CA ALA A 226 -31.79 -55.86 47.20
C ALA A 226 -32.23 -54.39 47.11
N ILE A 227 -33.40 -54.07 47.62
CA ILE A 227 -33.85 -52.69 47.81
C ILE A 227 -33.42 -52.28 49.23
N THR A 228 -32.41 -51.43 49.35
CA THR A 228 -31.88 -50.96 50.63
C THR A 228 -32.02 -49.44 50.74
N GLY A 229 -31.93 -48.89 51.97
CA GLY A 229 -31.96 -47.43 52.18
C GLY A 229 -33.33 -46.77 52.00
N ILE A 230 -34.40 -47.54 51.89
CA ILE A 230 -35.78 -47.02 51.84
C ILE A 230 -36.41 -47.03 53.24
N THR A 231 -37.44 -46.20 53.43
CA THR A 231 -38.41 -46.43 54.51
C THR A 231 -39.07 -47.78 54.29
N ALA A 232 -39.36 -48.50 55.38
CA ALA A 232 -39.94 -49.84 55.31
C ALA A 232 -41.09 -49.91 54.29
N LEU A 233 -41.00 -50.86 53.35
CA LEU A 233 -42.04 -51.09 52.37
C LEU A 233 -43.29 -51.58 53.09
N THR A 234 -44.41 -50.91 52.88
CA THR A 234 -45.67 -51.33 53.53
C THR A 234 -46.09 -52.70 53.00
N ILE A 235 -46.86 -53.45 53.79
CA ILE A 235 -47.32 -54.79 53.41
C ILE A 235 -48.12 -54.74 52.09
N ALA A 236 -48.97 -53.72 51.92
CA ALA A 236 -49.79 -53.53 50.73
C ALA A 236 -48.96 -53.24 49.46
N ASP A 237 -47.75 -52.70 49.63
CA ASP A 237 -46.91 -52.22 48.52
C ASP A 237 -45.75 -53.19 48.18
N GLY A 238 -45.78 -54.42 48.71
CA GLY A 238 -44.89 -55.49 48.25
C GLY A 238 -43.90 -56.05 49.27
N GLY A 239 -44.02 -55.74 50.56
CA GLY A 239 -43.22 -56.43 51.60
C GLY A 239 -43.41 -57.96 51.63
N THR A 240 -44.56 -58.44 51.17
CA THR A 240 -44.88 -59.87 50.98
C THR A 240 -45.46 -60.17 49.59
N ALA A 241 -45.53 -59.20 48.68
CA ALA A 241 -46.26 -59.30 47.39
C ALA A 241 -47.73 -59.79 47.51
N ALA A 242 -48.41 -59.48 48.62
CA ALA A 242 -49.80 -59.89 48.86
C ALA A 242 -50.74 -58.68 48.91
N SER A 243 -51.92 -58.80 48.30
CA SER A 243 -52.98 -57.77 48.35
C SER A 243 -53.98 -57.97 49.49
N ASP A 244 -53.83 -59.04 50.29
CA ASP A 244 -54.66 -59.35 51.45
C ASP A 244 -53.84 -59.99 52.58
N ILE A 245 -54.38 -59.93 53.80
CA ILE A 245 -53.71 -60.39 55.03
C ILE A 245 -53.44 -61.91 54.99
N THR A 246 -54.32 -62.70 54.37
CA THR A 246 -54.19 -64.17 54.36
C THR A 246 -53.02 -64.61 53.48
N THR A 247 -52.94 -64.05 52.27
CA THR A 247 -51.80 -64.27 51.37
C THR A 247 -50.51 -63.70 51.97
N ALA A 248 -50.55 -62.55 52.67
CA ALA A 248 -49.37 -61.99 53.32
C ALA A 248 -48.79 -62.93 54.40
N ARG A 249 -49.64 -63.50 55.27
CA ARG A 249 -49.21 -64.50 56.25
C ARG A 249 -48.64 -65.75 55.59
N SER A 250 -49.30 -66.24 54.53
CA SER A 250 -48.81 -67.40 53.77
C SER A 250 -47.42 -67.12 53.18
N ASN A 251 -47.19 -65.92 52.64
CA ASN A 251 -45.91 -65.55 52.04
C ASN A 251 -44.80 -65.33 53.07
N LEU A 252 -45.16 -65.03 54.33
CA LEU A 252 -44.25 -65.06 55.48
C LEU A 252 -44.04 -66.47 56.04
N GLY A 253 -44.75 -67.48 55.52
CA GLY A 253 -44.69 -68.86 56.00
C GLY A 253 -45.38 -69.09 57.34
N LEU A 254 -46.44 -68.33 57.65
CA LEU A 254 -47.18 -68.44 58.91
C LEU A 254 -48.55 -69.12 58.70
N GLU A 255 -48.63 -70.43 58.99
CA GLU A 255 -49.88 -71.19 58.93
C GLU A 255 -50.64 -71.15 60.27
N ILE A 256 -51.95 -70.84 60.20
CA ILE A 256 -52.83 -70.85 61.39
C ILE A 256 -53.06 -72.28 61.86
N GLY A 257 -52.80 -72.53 63.13
CA GLY A 257 -52.86 -73.85 63.76
C GLY A 257 -51.53 -74.61 63.74
N VAL A 258 -50.51 -74.09 63.06
CA VAL A 258 -49.16 -74.67 63.02
C VAL A 258 -48.15 -73.68 63.60
N ASP A 259 -47.88 -72.57 62.90
CA ASP A 259 -46.89 -71.56 63.30
C ASP A 259 -47.49 -70.47 64.20
N VAL A 260 -48.74 -70.12 63.94
CA VAL A 260 -49.49 -69.11 64.69
C VAL A 260 -50.86 -69.66 65.06
N GLN A 261 -51.43 -69.27 66.20
CA GLN A 261 -52.79 -69.68 66.56
C GLN A 261 -53.83 -68.69 65.99
N ALA A 262 -55.03 -69.19 65.69
CA ALA A 262 -56.15 -68.31 65.41
C ALA A 262 -56.43 -67.48 66.66
N TYR A 263 -56.93 -66.25 66.48
CA TYR A 263 -57.39 -65.50 67.63
C TYR A 263 -58.53 -66.26 68.30
N ASP A 264 -58.33 -66.57 69.57
CA ASP A 264 -59.31 -67.23 70.44
C ASP A 264 -59.42 -66.39 71.71
N ALA A 265 -60.65 -66.01 72.08
CA ALA A 265 -60.90 -65.11 73.20
C ALA A 265 -60.58 -65.76 74.55
N ASP A 266 -60.74 -67.08 74.66
CA ASP A 266 -60.45 -67.82 75.88
C ASP A 266 -58.94 -68.04 76.03
N LEU A 267 -58.21 -68.22 74.91
CA LEU A 267 -56.74 -68.20 74.93
C LEU A 267 -56.17 -66.83 75.26
N ALA A 268 -56.80 -65.75 74.79
CA ALA A 268 -56.40 -64.38 75.13
C ALA A 268 -56.58 -64.07 76.61
N ASP A 269 -57.64 -64.60 77.24
CA ASP A 269 -57.87 -64.56 78.67
C ASP A 269 -56.74 -65.30 79.42
N LEU A 270 -56.40 -66.52 78.98
CA LEU A 270 -55.29 -67.31 79.53
C LEU A 270 -53.90 -66.69 79.31
N ALA A 271 -53.75 -65.68 78.44
CA ALA A 271 -52.44 -65.16 78.04
C ALA A 271 -51.64 -64.52 79.19
N ASP A 272 -52.30 -64.07 80.26
CA ASP A 272 -51.64 -63.56 81.48
C ASP A 272 -51.30 -64.65 82.52
N GLY A 273 -51.60 -65.91 82.19
CA GLY A 273 -51.41 -67.07 83.06
C GLY A 273 -52.61 -67.39 83.96
N THR A 274 -53.72 -66.64 83.86
CA THR A 274 -54.95 -66.90 84.61
C THR A 274 -56.16 -66.99 83.68
N LEU A 275 -57.09 -67.90 83.97
CA LEU A 275 -58.39 -67.96 83.30
C LEU A 275 -59.42 -67.25 84.17
N SER A 276 -60.16 -66.31 83.60
CA SER A 276 -61.26 -65.62 84.27
C SER A 276 -62.34 -66.62 84.70
N ALA A 277 -62.81 -66.46 85.94
CA ALA A 277 -63.69 -67.45 86.58
C ALA A 277 -65.02 -67.67 85.84
N ASN A 278 -65.46 -66.70 85.02
CA ASN A 278 -66.68 -66.79 84.20
C ASN A 278 -66.50 -67.55 82.88
N LYS A 279 -65.27 -67.93 82.52
CA LYS A 279 -64.93 -68.67 81.29
C LYS A 279 -64.63 -70.14 81.50
N VAL A 280 -64.43 -70.57 82.75
CA VAL A 280 -64.39 -71.99 83.09
C VAL A 280 -65.81 -72.53 83.01
N GLU A 281 -66.04 -73.49 82.10
CA GLU A 281 -67.36 -74.08 81.89
C GLU A 281 -67.89 -74.69 83.19
N ASN A 282 -69.07 -74.24 83.59
CA ASN A 282 -69.71 -74.68 84.83
C ASN A 282 -70.39 -76.03 84.57
N ASN A 283 -69.69 -77.14 84.84
CA ASN A 283 -70.31 -78.41 85.20
C ASN A 283 -69.37 -79.39 85.92
N GLU A 284 -69.95 -79.95 86.99
CA GLU A 284 -69.54 -81.03 87.90
C GLU A 284 -68.13 -81.08 88.52
N TYR A 285 -67.05 -80.58 87.90
CA TYR A 285 -65.68 -80.79 88.45
C TYR A 285 -64.66 -79.63 88.35
N PHE A 286 -65.06 -78.36 88.14
CA PHE A 286 -64.10 -77.25 88.27
C PHE A 286 -64.61 -76.07 89.14
N ILE A 287 -63.69 -75.54 89.94
CA ILE A 287 -63.75 -74.49 90.97
C ILE A 287 -64.83 -73.40 90.79
N SER A 288 -65.71 -73.25 91.80
CA SER A 288 -66.79 -72.23 91.86
C SER A 288 -66.32 -70.83 92.29
N SER A 289 -65.03 -70.63 92.53
CA SER A 289 -64.38 -69.36 92.85
C SER A 289 -62.88 -69.47 92.59
N ALA A 290 -62.21 -68.37 92.21
CA ALA A 290 -60.76 -68.35 91.99
C ALA A 290 -60.01 -68.99 93.18
N GLY A 291 -59.12 -69.94 92.92
CA GLY A 291 -58.27 -70.52 93.96
C GLY A 291 -57.36 -69.45 94.54
N THR A 292 -57.32 -69.30 95.87
CA THR A 292 -56.31 -68.46 96.53
C THR A 292 -54.93 -69.09 96.37
N ALA A 293 -53.92 -68.28 96.06
CA ALA A 293 -52.54 -68.74 95.87
C ALA A 293 -52.10 -69.70 97.00
N ASN A 294 -51.49 -70.83 96.61
CA ASN A 294 -50.97 -71.90 97.48
C ASN A 294 -51.98 -72.88 98.09
N GLN A 295 -53.16 -73.04 97.50
CA GLN A 295 -54.03 -74.18 97.79
C GLN A 295 -53.98 -75.15 96.61
N VAL A 296 -53.51 -76.37 96.87
CA VAL A 296 -53.44 -77.48 95.91
C VAL A 296 -54.71 -78.30 96.01
#